data_AF-A0A957X2D8-F1
#
_entry.id   AF-A0A957X2D8-F1
#
_cell.length_a   1.000
_cell.length_b   1.000
_cell.length_c   1.000
_cell.angle_alpha   90.00
_cell.angle_beta   90.00
_cell.angle_gamma   90.00
#
_symmetry.space_group_name_H-M   'P 1'
#
loop_
_entity.id
_entity.type
_entity.pdbx_description
1 polymer ?
#
loop_
_entity_poly.entity_id
_entity_poly.type
_entity_poly.pdbx_seq_one_letter_code
_entity_poly.pdbx_strand_id
1 'polypeptide(L)'
;MTTITDAFPELDRVRQFFPLGVDNPKLLTHEQIRQYNEKGYIFPFAVFDTDEIAHIRAYFDDLLPKALNAGWNSYEITNWHKYCAGVWDLVTHSRILDY
;
A
#
# COMPACT_ATOMS: atom_id res chain seq x y z
N MET A 1 36.48 -13.04 14.47
CA MET A 1 35.10 -13.55 14.40
C MET A 1 34.70 -13.52 12.93
N THR A 2 34.24 -14.64 12.39
CA THR A 2 33.84 -14.75 10.97
C THR A 2 32.49 -14.06 10.81
N THR A 3 32.43 -13.00 10.01
CA THR A 3 31.18 -12.28 9.74
C THR A 3 30.27 -13.17 8.89
N ILE A 4 29.11 -13.56 9.43
CA ILE A 4 28.08 -14.28 8.66
C ILE A 4 27.33 -13.23 7.83
N THR A 5 27.50 -13.27 6.51
CA THR A 5 26.85 -12.34 5.57
C THR A 5 25.64 -12.95 4.85
N ASP A 6 25.43 -14.26 4.97
CA ASP A 6 24.32 -14.97 4.34
C ASP A 6 23.76 -16.03 5.30
N ALA A 7 22.44 -16.01 5.49
CA ALA A 7 21.75 -17.00 6.31
C ALA A 7 21.42 -18.22 5.44
N PHE A 8 21.98 -19.38 5.80
CA PHE A 8 21.85 -20.66 5.07
C PHE A 8 22.55 -20.62 3.70
N PRO A 9 23.89 -20.48 3.66
CA PRO A 9 24.66 -20.40 2.41
C PRO A 9 24.60 -21.67 1.54
N GLU A 10 24.14 -22.78 2.11
CA GLU A 10 23.92 -24.05 1.39
C GLU A 10 22.68 -24.03 0.49
N LEU A 11 21.77 -23.07 0.67
CA LEU A 11 20.58 -22.94 -0.17
C LEU A 11 20.90 -22.15 -1.44
N ASP A 12 20.64 -22.74 -2.60
CA ASP A 12 20.71 -22.04 -3.90
C ASP A 12 19.49 -21.13 -4.09
N ARG A 13 19.53 -19.94 -3.46
CA ARG A 13 18.43 -18.99 -3.45
C ARG A 13 18.41 -18.18 -4.73
N VAL A 14 17.30 -18.24 -5.45
CA VAL A 14 17.06 -17.34 -6.58
C VAL A 14 16.57 -15.98 -6.06
N ARG A 15 17.36 -14.92 -6.30
CA ARG A 15 17.08 -13.54 -5.89
C ARG A 15 16.57 -12.72 -7.07
N GLN A 16 15.43 -13.09 -7.62
CA GLN A 16 14.78 -12.35 -8.70
C GLN A 16 13.28 -12.23 -8.45
N PHE A 17 12.66 -11.25 -9.12
CA PHE A 17 11.22 -11.13 -9.16
C PHE A 17 10.63 -12.18 -10.11
N PHE A 18 9.54 -12.82 -9.69
CA PHE A 18 8.82 -13.79 -10.50
C PHE A 18 7.44 -13.22 -10.86
N PRO A 19 7.20 -12.81 -12.11
CA PRO A 19 5.91 -12.28 -12.51
C PRO A 19 4.84 -13.38 -12.47
N LEU A 20 3.62 -13.00 -12.08
CA LEU A 20 2.50 -13.93 -11.95
C LEU A 20 1.97 -14.44 -13.31
N GLY A 21 2.29 -13.77 -14.42
CA GLY A 21 1.84 -14.15 -15.77
C GLY A 21 0.34 -13.92 -15.99
N VAL A 22 -0.15 -12.71 -15.75
CA VAL A 22 -1.58 -12.37 -15.89
C VAL A 22 -1.92 -12.05 -17.35
N ASP A 23 -2.61 -12.99 -18.01
CA ASP A 23 -3.03 -12.83 -19.41
C ASP A 23 -4.27 -11.95 -19.58
N ASN A 24 -5.22 -12.02 -18.64
CA ASN A 24 -6.49 -11.29 -18.70
C ASN A 24 -6.70 -10.49 -17.41
N PRO A 25 -6.06 -9.31 -17.29
CA PRO A 25 -6.17 -8.51 -16.08
C PRO A 25 -7.56 -7.86 -15.97
N LYS A 26 -8.09 -7.77 -14.74
CA LYS A 26 -9.43 -7.22 -14.49
C LYS A 26 -9.46 -5.69 -14.34
N LEU A 27 -8.42 -5.12 -13.74
CA LEU A 27 -8.35 -3.69 -13.38
C LEU A 27 -7.11 -3.01 -13.95
N LEU A 28 -5.93 -3.57 -13.65
CA LEU A 28 -4.67 -2.99 -14.11
C LEU A 28 -4.47 -3.25 -15.60
N THR A 29 -3.97 -2.26 -16.30
CA THR A 29 -3.53 -2.44 -17.68
C THR A 29 -2.29 -3.34 -17.73
N HIS A 30 -2.06 -4.00 -18.87
CA HIS A 30 -0.81 -4.73 -19.10
C HIS A 30 0.43 -3.85 -18.89
N GLU A 31 0.34 -2.56 -19.21
CA GLU A 31 1.46 -1.64 -18.99
C GLU A 31 1.72 -1.39 -17.50
N GLN A 32 0.68 -1.20 -16.70
CA GLN A 32 0.85 -1.06 -15.24
C GLN A 32 1.43 -2.33 -14.61
N ILE A 33 1.00 -3.50 -15.07
CA ILE A 33 1.53 -4.79 -14.61
C ILE A 33 3.01 -4.92 -14.98
N ARG A 34 3.37 -4.61 -16.24
CA ARG A 34 4.77 -4.61 -16.70
C ARG A 34 5.63 -3.67 -15.87
N GLN A 35 5.17 -2.44 -15.66
CA GLN A 35 5.87 -1.46 -14.84
C GLN A 35 6.09 -1.95 -13.41
N TYR A 36 5.07 -2.56 -12.78
CA TYR A 36 5.22 -3.12 -11.44
C TYR A 36 6.27 -4.24 -11.42
N ASN A 37 6.21 -5.15 -12.39
CA ASN A 37 7.16 -6.27 -12.47
C ASN A 37 8.60 -5.80 -12.67
N GLU A 38 8.81 -4.70 -13.41
CA GLU A 38 10.13 -4.15 -13.70
C GLU A 38 10.66 -3.19 -12.62
N LYS A 39 9.78 -2.41 -11.99
CA LYS A 39 10.16 -1.26 -11.14
C LYS A 39 9.69 -1.37 -9.69
N GLY A 40 8.78 -2.29 -9.38
CA GLY A 40 8.24 -2.51 -8.04
C GLY A 40 7.15 -1.53 -7.59
N TYR A 41 6.59 -0.71 -8.49
CA TYR A 41 5.50 0.22 -8.18
C TYR A 41 4.54 0.42 -9.35
N ILE A 42 3.30 0.84 -9.03
CA ILE A 42 2.29 1.20 -10.02
C ILE A 42 2.11 2.72 -9.99
N PHE A 43 2.28 3.36 -11.15
CA PHE A 43 1.99 4.78 -11.33
C PHE A 43 1.82 5.12 -12.83
N PRO A 44 0.82 5.92 -13.23
CA PRO A 44 -0.25 6.46 -12.40
C PRO A 44 -1.31 5.41 -12.03
N PHE A 45 -1.95 5.58 -10.88
CA PHE A 45 -3.11 4.78 -10.45
C PHE A 45 -4.10 5.69 -9.75
N ALA A 46 -5.10 6.16 -10.50
CA ALA A 46 -6.12 7.07 -10.01
C ALA A 46 -7.29 6.28 -9.45
N VAL A 47 -7.23 5.94 -8.15
CA VAL A 47 -8.33 5.27 -7.45
C VAL A 47 -9.47 6.23 -7.20
N PHE A 48 -9.14 7.46 -6.78
CA PHE A 48 -10.06 8.50 -6.35
C PHE A 48 -9.98 9.71 -7.27
N ASP A 49 -11.12 10.36 -7.50
CA ASP A 49 -11.15 11.66 -8.17
C ASP A 49 -10.74 12.82 -7.23
N THR A 50 -10.76 14.04 -7.76
CA THR A 50 -10.31 15.23 -7.02
C THR A 50 -11.23 15.56 -5.85
N ASP A 51 -12.54 15.36 -6.00
CA ASP A 51 -13.52 15.65 -4.97
C ASP A 51 -13.42 14.59 -3.86
N GLU A 52 -13.27 13.32 -4.21
CA GLU A 52 -13.04 12.21 -3.27
C GLU A 52 -11.76 12.43 -2.46
N ILE A 53 -10.67 12.84 -3.11
CA ILE A 53 -9.42 13.18 -2.40
C ILE A 53 -9.60 14.40 -1.49
N ALA A 54 -10.39 15.41 -1.87
CA ALA A 54 -10.67 16.55 -1.00
C ALA A 54 -11.41 16.11 0.28
N HIS A 55 -12.38 15.20 0.17
CA HIS A 55 -13.08 14.64 1.32
C HIS A 55 -12.15 13.81 2.23
N ILE A 56 -11.28 12.96 1.63
CA ILE A 56 -10.30 12.18 2.39
C ILE A 56 -9.34 13.11 3.14
N ARG A 57 -8.86 14.18 2.50
CA ARG A 57 -7.98 15.17 3.14
C ARG A 57 -8.67 15.86 4.31
N ALA A 58 -9.88 16.37 4.10
CA ALA A 58 -10.66 17.01 5.16
C ALA A 58 -10.90 16.07 6.37
N TYR A 59 -11.11 14.78 6.12
CA TYR A 59 -11.22 13.77 7.17
C TYR A 59 -9.92 13.67 8.01
N PHE A 60 -8.75 13.59 7.38
CA PHE A 60 -7.49 13.53 8.12
C PHE A 60 -7.13 14.85 8.80
N ASP A 61 -7.47 16.00 8.21
CA ASP A 61 -7.27 17.32 8.81
C ASP A 61 -8.06 17.47 10.13
N ASP A 62 -9.23 16.84 10.25
CA ASP A 62 -10.03 16.77 11.47
C ASP A 62 -9.56 15.66 12.44
N LEU A 63 -9.14 14.50 11.91
CA LEU A 63 -8.74 13.34 12.71
C LEU A 63 -7.41 13.55 13.45
N LEU A 64 -6.40 14.12 12.79
CA LEU A 64 -5.04 14.23 13.35
C LEU A 64 -4.99 15.05 14.65
N PRO A 65 -5.63 16.23 14.77
CA PRO A 65 -5.69 16.96 16.04
C PRO A 65 -6.37 16.17 17.15
N LYS A 66 -7.45 15.42 16.84
CA LYS A 66 -8.16 14.59 17.82
C LYS A 66 -7.28 13.45 18.31
N ALA A 67 -6.57 12.79 17.42
CA ALA A 67 -5.62 11.73 17.76
C ALA A 67 -4.48 12.25 18.65
N LEU A 68 -3.89 13.40 18.31
CA LEU A 68 -2.85 14.04 19.13
C LEU A 68 -3.37 14.40 20.54
N ASN A 69 -4.58 14.98 20.62
CA ASN A 69 -5.22 15.29 21.91
C ASN A 69 -5.55 14.04 22.74
N ALA A 70 -5.78 12.89 22.08
CA ALA A 70 -5.97 11.59 22.72
C ALA A 70 -4.63 10.90 23.10
N GLY A 71 -3.49 11.55 22.87
CA GLY A 71 -2.16 11.02 23.20
C GLY A 71 -1.58 10.06 22.17
N TRP A 72 -2.14 10.00 20.96
CA TRP A 72 -1.58 9.20 19.86
C TRP A 72 -0.46 9.95 19.16
N ASN A 73 0.39 9.23 18.42
CA ASN A 73 1.41 9.84 17.58
C ASN A 73 0.85 10.19 16.19
N SER A 74 1.44 11.16 15.49
CA SER A 74 1.08 11.52 14.10
C SER A 74 2.15 11.15 13.08
N TYR A 75 3.24 10.50 13.51
CA TYR A 75 4.32 10.05 12.62
C TYR A 75 3.87 8.83 11.80
N GLU A 76 3.09 7.94 12.40
CA GLU A 76 2.57 6.74 11.77
C GLU A 76 1.11 6.47 12.16
N ILE A 77 0.30 6.06 11.18
CA ILE A 77 -1.13 5.74 11.34
C ILE A 77 -1.27 4.22 11.50
N THR A 78 -0.46 3.64 12.39
CA THR A 78 -0.36 2.19 12.55
C THR A 78 -1.62 1.63 13.23
N ASN A 79 -2.35 0.75 12.53
CA ASN A 79 -3.58 0.11 12.99
C ASN A 79 -4.79 1.04 13.24
N TRP A 80 -4.79 2.29 12.77
CA TRP A 80 -5.91 3.21 13.04
C TRP A 80 -7.24 2.77 12.43
N HIS A 81 -7.23 1.95 11.37
CA HIS A 81 -8.45 1.33 10.80
C HIS A 81 -9.27 0.56 11.84
N LYS A 82 -8.68 0.13 12.98
CA LYS A 82 -9.42 -0.55 14.05
C LYS A 82 -10.31 0.39 14.87
N TYR A 83 -10.04 1.69 14.83
CA TYR A 83 -10.66 2.69 15.70
C TYR A 83 -11.28 3.85 14.92
N CYS A 84 -10.88 4.06 13.68
CA CYS A 84 -11.25 5.21 12.85
C CYS A 84 -11.97 4.70 11.59
N ALA A 85 -13.29 4.90 11.53
CA ALA A 85 -14.12 4.39 10.43
C ALA A 85 -13.64 4.85 9.04
N GLY A 86 -13.31 6.14 8.87
CA GLY A 86 -12.80 6.63 7.59
C GLY A 86 -11.45 6.03 7.18
N VAL A 87 -10.60 5.65 8.15
CA VAL A 87 -9.36 4.91 7.85
C VAL A 87 -9.67 3.48 7.44
N TRP A 88 -10.63 2.82 8.11
CA TRP A 88 -11.13 1.50 7.70
C TRP A 88 -11.65 1.54 6.27
N ASP A 89 -12.60 2.43 5.98
CA ASP A 89 -13.23 2.56 4.66
C ASP A 89 -12.19 2.78 3.55
N LEU A 90 -11.14 3.57 3.83
CA LEU A 90 -10.06 3.82 2.88
C LEU A 90 -9.21 2.57 2.60
N VAL A 91 -8.77 1.85 3.64
CA VAL A 91 -7.89 0.68 3.47
C VAL A 91 -8.63 -0.57 3.01
N THR A 92 -9.96 -0.61 3.17
CA THR A 92 -10.82 -1.71 2.70
C THR A 92 -11.59 -1.35 1.43
N HIS A 93 -11.23 -0.27 0.73
CA HIS A 93 -12.00 0.17 -0.41
C HIS A 93 -11.96 -0.87 -1.56
N SER A 94 -13.13 -1.23 -2.08
CA SER A 94 -13.30 -2.20 -3.17
C SER A 94 -12.48 -1.90 -4.45
N ARG A 95 -12.33 -0.63 -4.82
CA ARG A 95 -11.48 -0.18 -5.95
C ARG A 95 -10.00 -0.52 -5.76
N ILE A 96 -9.58 -0.87 -4.54
CA ILE A 96 -8.23 -1.30 -4.20
C ILE A 96 -8.16 -2.84 -4.04
N LEU A 97 -9.16 -3.46 -3.39
CA LEU A 97 -9.05 -4.85 -2.93
C LEU A 97 -9.80 -5.91 -3.77
N ASP A 98 -10.82 -5.55 -4.54
CA ASP A 98 -11.80 -6.55 -5.04
C ASP A 98 -11.44 -7.23 -6.37
N TYR A 99 -10.25 -6.97 -6.94
CA TYR A 99 -9.88 -7.40 -8.30
C TYR A 99 -8.83 -8.50 -8.37
#